data_AF-A0A7V9NNR3-F1
#
_entry.id   AF-A0A7V9NNR3-F1
#
_cell.length_a   1.000
_cell.length_b   1.000
_cell.length_c   1.000
_cell.angle_alpha   90.00
_cell.angle_beta   90.00
_cell.angle_gamma   90.00
#
_symmetry.space_group_name_H-M   'P 1'
#
loop_
_entity.id
_entity.type
_entity.pdbx_description
1 polymer ?
#
loop_
_entity_poly.entity_id
_entity_poly.type
_entity_poly.pdbx_seq_one_letter_code
_entity_poly.pdbx_strand_id
1 'polypeptide(L)'
;MRTGRIIAPPPPENRPASVENPASVEPPVEARAEESAEKMTASAKFTTAAAQNSRLKTSVGWIFGGKQQQGWQIYEPLIRETIKAETDAGSNEFAAALSQRQKSAGLSPSGILDEQTFRSFVADWQTNRLKHRSPATAEELVGGLPADFYDPGRSPELRQIERETYAAYKRMVAAAAADKSLNLKANPDGALAANERFLKIVSSHRSKEYQNQLRAASPNSGRAALAVNFSPHFTGRALDIYVGGEPVSTEDNNRLAQINTPVYQWLVKNAAQFGFRPYFYEPWHWEYVGANGQIDLITE
;
A
#
# COMPACT_ATOMS: atom_id res chain seq x y z
N MET A 1 -45.72 52.55 26.03
CA MET A 1 -45.35 52.88 24.64
C MET A 1 -45.31 51.58 23.84
N ARG A 2 -45.95 51.57 22.66
CA ARG A 2 -45.83 50.63 21.52
C ARG A 2 -46.14 49.14 21.79
N THR A 3 -47.32 48.63 21.43
CA THR A 3 -47.79 48.18 20.09
C THR A 3 -47.06 46.96 19.54
N GLY A 4 -47.78 45.84 19.36
CA GLY A 4 -47.29 44.67 18.62
C GLY A 4 -48.11 43.39 18.80
N ARG A 5 -49.40 43.41 18.41
CA ARG A 5 -50.21 42.23 18.05
C ARG A 5 -49.46 41.52 16.88
N ILE A 6 -49.53 40.23 16.58
CA ILE A 6 -50.68 39.42 16.17
C ILE A 6 -50.21 37.94 15.95
N ILE A 7 -51.19 37.01 15.95
CA ILE A 7 -51.38 35.76 15.15
C ILE A 7 -51.00 34.43 15.79
N ALA A 8 -52.07 33.67 16.06
CA ALA A 8 -52.11 32.26 16.43
C ALA A 8 -51.52 31.33 15.34
N PRO A 9 -51.06 30.12 15.69
CA PRO A 9 -50.52 29.17 14.71
C PRO A 9 -51.60 28.68 13.73
N PRO A 10 -51.23 28.37 12.47
CA PRO A 10 -52.15 27.89 11.45
C PRO A 10 -52.64 26.45 11.73
N PRO A 11 -53.82 26.06 11.17
CA PRO A 11 -54.39 24.72 11.29
C PRO A 11 -53.61 23.69 10.43
N PRO A 12 -53.80 22.38 10.68
CA PRO A 12 -53.01 21.34 10.02
C PRO A 12 -53.33 21.25 8.53
N GLU A 13 -52.28 21.29 7.71
CA GLU A 13 -52.36 21.12 6.27
C GLU A 13 -52.61 19.64 5.92
N ASN A 14 -53.59 19.43 5.04
CA ASN A 14 -53.95 18.13 4.48
C ASN A 14 -52.75 17.47 3.78
N ARG A 15 -52.43 16.23 4.19
CA ARG A 15 -51.59 15.32 3.41
C ARG A 15 -52.29 14.95 2.09
N PRO A 16 -51.67 15.15 0.92
CA PRO A 16 -51.91 14.26 -0.20
C PRO A 16 -51.07 12.98 -0.04
N ALA A 17 -51.60 11.90 -0.59
CA ALA A 17 -51.11 10.53 -0.49
C ALA A 17 -49.66 10.35 -0.93
N SER A 18 -49.02 9.35 -0.33
CA SER A 18 -47.73 8.78 -0.69
C SER A 18 -47.58 8.59 -2.19
N VAL A 19 -46.57 9.24 -2.78
CA VAL A 19 -46.04 8.84 -4.08
C VAL A 19 -45.19 7.60 -3.84
N GLU A 20 -45.66 6.44 -4.30
CA GLU A 20 -44.84 5.23 -4.41
C GLU A 20 -43.61 5.54 -5.27
N ASN A 21 -42.42 5.30 -4.73
CA ASN A 21 -41.19 5.27 -5.51
C ASN A 21 -41.32 4.14 -6.56
N PRO A 22 -41.09 4.41 -7.86
CA PRO A 22 -40.93 3.32 -8.82
C PRO A 22 -39.65 2.58 -8.47
N ALA A 23 -39.77 1.25 -8.52
CA ALA A 23 -38.75 0.27 -8.22
C ALA A 23 -37.34 0.65 -8.72
N SER A 24 -36.33 0.42 -7.88
CA SER A 24 -34.98 0.09 -8.35
C SER A 24 -35.10 -1.09 -9.32
N VAL A 25 -35.04 -0.80 -10.61
CA VAL A 25 -34.95 -1.81 -11.66
C VAL A 25 -33.55 -2.41 -11.55
N GLU A 26 -33.44 -3.55 -10.86
CA GLU A 26 -32.29 -4.44 -11.07
C GLU A 26 -32.27 -4.82 -12.56
N PRO A 27 -31.09 -4.88 -13.21
CA PRO A 27 -31.02 -5.25 -14.61
C PRO A 27 -31.62 -6.65 -14.83
N PRO A 28 -32.24 -6.92 -15.99
CA PRO A 28 -32.84 -8.21 -16.28
C PRO A 28 -31.85 -9.35 -16.07
N VAL A 29 -32.30 -10.45 -15.48
CA VAL A 29 -31.51 -11.67 -15.21
C VAL A 29 -30.76 -12.16 -16.45
N GLU A 30 -31.33 -11.92 -17.64
CA GLU A 30 -30.78 -12.24 -18.95
C GLU A 30 -29.55 -11.38 -19.32
N ALA A 31 -29.60 -10.07 -19.07
CA ALA A 31 -28.44 -9.17 -19.30
C ALA A 31 -27.28 -9.50 -18.35
N ARG A 32 -27.58 -9.90 -17.11
CA ARG A 32 -26.58 -10.38 -16.14
C ARG A 32 -25.98 -11.73 -16.53
N ALA A 33 -26.77 -12.61 -17.14
CA ALA A 33 -26.32 -13.90 -17.67
C ALA A 33 -25.46 -13.73 -18.92
N GLU A 34 -25.81 -12.82 -19.83
CA GLU A 34 -25.02 -12.49 -21.02
C GLU A 34 -23.69 -11.83 -20.65
N GLU A 35 -23.67 -10.84 -19.74
CA GLU A 35 -22.43 -10.22 -19.24
C GLU A 35 -21.53 -11.25 -18.53
N SER A 36 -22.12 -12.20 -17.80
CA SER A 36 -21.39 -13.28 -17.14
C SER A 36 -20.83 -14.30 -18.15
N ALA A 37 -21.59 -14.64 -19.18
CA ALA A 37 -21.17 -15.54 -20.25
C ALA A 37 -20.06 -14.93 -21.14
N GLU A 38 -20.13 -13.63 -21.40
CA GLU A 38 -19.13 -12.87 -22.14
C GLU A 38 -17.84 -12.71 -21.32
N LYS A 39 -17.95 -12.46 -20.00
CA LYS A 39 -16.81 -12.54 -19.07
C LYS A 39 -16.19 -13.93 -19.02
N MET A 40 -16.99 -15.00 -19.02
CA MET A 40 -16.49 -16.38 -19.02
C MET A 40 -15.76 -16.75 -20.32
N THR A 41 -16.27 -16.36 -21.48
CA THR A 41 -15.59 -16.59 -22.77
C THR A 41 -14.34 -15.72 -22.92
N ALA A 42 -14.37 -14.48 -22.45
CA ALA A 42 -13.18 -13.62 -22.38
C ALA A 42 -12.12 -14.18 -21.42
N SER A 43 -12.52 -14.78 -20.30
CA SER A 43 -11.64 -15.47 -19.34
C SER A 43 -10.99 -16.71 -19.98
N ALA A 44 -11.74 -17.56 -20.69
CA ALA A 44 -11.21 -18.75 -21.35
C ALA A 44 -10.08 -18.45 -22.37
N LYS A 45 -10.13 -17.28 -23.02
CA LYS A 45 -9.08 -16.80 -23.95
C LYS A 45 -7.69 -16.71 -23.31
N PHE A 46 -7.62 -16.51 -21.99
CA PHE A 46 -6.36 -16.31 -21.28
C PHE A 46 -5.78 -17.57 -20.62
N THR A 47 -6.37 -18.75 -20.86
CA THR A 47 -5.92 -20.03 -20.27
C THR A 47 -4.42 -20.30 -20.47
N THR A 48 -3.90 -20.08 -21.68
CA THR A 48 -2.46 -20.27 -21.96
C THR A 48 -1.60 -19.26 -21.21
N ALA A 49 -2.01 -18.00 -21.16
CA ALA A 49 -1.29 -16.94 -20.46
C ALA A 49 -1.28 -17.17 -18.94
N ALA A 50 -2.39 -17.62 -18.38
CA ALA A 50 -2.54 -17.98 -16.97
C ALA A 50 -1.60 -19.14 -16.58
N ALA A 51 -1.55 -20.20 -17.42
CA ALA A 51 -0.60 -21.30 -17.22
C ALA A 51 0.87 -20.84 -17.32
N GLN A 52 1.19 -19.92 -18.24
CA GLN A 52 2.52 -19.35 -18.35
C GLN A 52 2.89 -18.49 -17.15
N ASN A 53 1.98 -17.65 -16.66
CA ASN A 53 2.21 -16.85 -15.46
C ASN A 53 2.45 -17.73 -14.22
N SER A 54 1.69 -18.81 -14.06
CA SER A 54 1.91 -19.81 -12.99
C SER A 54 3.34 -20.34 -12.98
N ARG A 55 3.89 -20.65 -14.17
CA ARG A 55 5.25 -21.15 -14.33
C ARG A 55 6.29 -20.06 -14.11
N LEU A 56 6.16 -18.93 -14.80
CA LEU A 56 7.14 -17.84 -14.78
C LEU A 56 7.27 -17.18 -13.40
N LYS A 57 6.17 -17.17 -12.61
CA LYS A 57 6.14 -16.66 -11.24
C LYS A 57 7.28 -17.18 -10.38
N THR A 58 7.68 -18.44 -10.54
CA THR A 58 8.74 -19.09 -9.74
C THR A 58 10.00 -19.42 -10.54
N SER A 59 9.95 -19.39 -11.87
CA SER A 59 11.01 -19.96 -12.70
C SER A 59 11.71 -19.00 -13.66
N VAL A 60 11.28 -17.73 -13.77
CA VAL A 60 11.95 -16.80 -14.68
C VAL A 60 13.30 -16.35 -14.12
N GLY A 61 14.38 -16.65 -14.84
CA GLY A 61 15.70 -16.09 -14.53
C GLY A 61 15.83 -14.72 -15.16
N TRP A 62 16.03 -13.68 -14.36
CA TRP A 62 16.23 -12.32 -14.85
C TRP A 62 17.20 -11.54 -13.97
N ILE A 63 17.83 -10.53 -14.58
CA ILE A 63 18.71 -9.59 -13.88
C ILE A 63 17.93 -8.32 -13.62
N PHE A 64 17.68 -8.04 -12.34
CA PHE A 64 16.98 -6.83 -11.94
C PHE A 64 17.74 -6.14 -10.80
N GLY A 65 18.05 -4.85 -10.98
CA GLY A 65 18.87 -4.08 -10.04
C GLY A 65 20.29 -4.62 -9.86
N GLY A 66 20.85 -5.26 -10.90
CA GLY A 66 22.17 -5.91 -10.85
C GLY A 66 22.22 -7.23 -10.09
N LYS A 67 21.07 -7.73 -9.59
CA LYS A 67 20.95 -9.04 -8.94
C LYS A 67 20.22 -10.02 -9.86
N GLN A 68 20.77 -11.22 -9.96
CA GLN A 68 20.03 -12.34 -10.53
C GLN A 68 18.91 -12.72 -9.56
N GLN A 69 17.68 -12.76 -10.05
CA GLN A 69 16.50 -13.17 -9.29
C GLN A 69 15.83 -14.35 -10.00
N GLN A 70 15.13 -15.17 -9.23
CA GLN A 70 14.36 -16.31 -9.73
C GLN A 70 12.88 -16.03 -9.51
N GLY A 71 12.11 -16.05 -10.59
CA GLY A 71 10.71 -15.68 -10.55
C GLY A 71 10.47 -14.19 -10.26
N TRP A 72 9.19 -13.87 -10.16
CA TRP A 72 8.70 -12.55 -9.75
C TRP A 72 7.73 -12.65 -8.57
N GLN A 73 7.56 -13.83 -7.98
CA GLN A 73 6.61 -14.12 -6.89
C GLN A 73 6.67 -13.12 -5.73
N ILE A 74 7.88 -12.68 -5.35
CA ILE A 74 8.09 -11.68 -4.30
C ILE A 74 7.39 -10.32 -4.56
N TYR A 75 6.95 -10.05 -5.79
CA TYR A 75 6.22 -8.84 -6.16
C TYR A 75 4.73 -9.09 -6.39
N GLU A 76 4.24 -10.32 -6.28
CA GLU A 76 2.87 -10.70 -6.68
C GLU A 76 1.78 -9.86 -6.00
N PRO A 77 1.81 -9.57 -4.68
CA PRO A 77 0.78 -8.71 -4.09
C PRO A 77 0.75 -7.30 -4.68
N LEU A 78 1.92 -6.70 -4.95
CA LEU A 78 2.00 -5.38 -5.59
C LEU A 78 1.50 -5.42 -7.04
N ILE A 79 1.82 -6.48 -7.77
CA ILE A 79 1.34 -6.68 -9.14
C ILE A 79 -0.18 -6.78 -9.17
N ARG A 80 -0.75 -7.66 -8.32
CA ARG A 80 -2.19 -7.85 -8.18
C ARG A 80 -2.91 -6.56 -7.83
N GLU A 81 -2.38 -5.79 -6.89
CA GLU A 81 -2.92 -4.48 -6.54
C GLU A 81 -2.83 -3.45 -7.69
N THR A 82 -1.72 -3.47 -8.44
CA THR A 82 -1.50 -2.55 -9.58
C THR A 82 -2.50 -2.80 -10.70
N ILE A 83 -2.83 -4.06 -10.98
CA ILE A 83 -3.80 -4.44 -12.02
C ILE A 83 -5.22 -4.66 -11.48
N LYS A 84 -5.43 -4.47 -10.16
CA LYS A 84 -6.70 -4.71 -9.46
C LYS A 84 -7.24 -6.13 -9.63
N ALA A 85 -6.35 -7.13 -9.59
CA ALA A 85 -6.70 -8.54 -9.64
C ALA A 85 -6.84 -9.15 -8.24
N GLU A 86 -8.03 -9.66 -7.92
CA GLU A 86 -8.30 -10.36 -6.66
C GLU A 86 -7.87 -11.84 -6.70
N THR A 87 -7.60 -12.39 -7.87
CA THR A 87 -7.16 -13.78 -8.07
C THR A 87 -5.64 -13.89 -8.20
N ASP A 88 -5.10 -15.11 -8.10
CA ASP A 88 -3.67 -15.37 -8.20
C ASP A 88 -3.15 -15.31 -9.65
N ALA A 89 -1.82 -15.26 -9.79
CA ALA A 89 -1.11 -15.20 -11.06
C ALA A 89 -1.51 -16.28 -12.08
N GLY A 90 -1.97 -17.44 -11.61
CA GLY A 90 -2.35 -18.59 -12.43
C GLY A 90 -3.79 -18.59 -12.91
N SER A 91 -4.54 -17.54 -12.58
CA SER A 91 -5.93 -17.38 -13.01
C SER A 91 -6.06 -16.68 -14.37
N ASN A 92 -7.15 -16.97 -15.06
CA ASN A 92 -7.52 -16.30 -16.30
C ASN A 92 -7.86 -14.82 -16.06
N GLU A 93 -8.47 -14.53 -14.91
CA GLU A 93 -8.85 -13.18 -14.49
C GLU A 93 -7.62 -12.29 -14.28
N PHE A 94 -6.55 -12.82 -13.69
CA PHE A 94 -5.27 -12.13 -13.56
C PHE A 94 -4.68 -11.81 -14.94
N ALA A 95 -4.63 -12.79 -15.84
CA ALA A 95 -4.09 -12.61 -17.18
C ALA A 95 -4.92 -11.61 -18.00
N ALA A 96 -6.25 -11.61 -17.85
CA ALA A 96 -7.12 -10.63 -18.48
C ALA A 96 -6.87 -9.20 -17.95
N ALA A 97 -6.77 -9.02 -16.63
CA ALA A 97 -6.46 -7.74 -16.02
C ALA A 97 -5.08 -7.22 -16.45
N LEU A 98 -4.08 -8.12 -16.52
CA LEU A 98 -2.74 -7.81 -16.99
C LEU A 98 -2.74 -7.38 -18.46
N SER A 99 -3.51 -8.07 -19.30
CA SER A 99 -3.69 -7.73 -20.72
C SER A 99 -4.28 -6.31 -20.91
N GLN A 100 -5.26 -5.93 -20.09
CA GLN A 100 -5.81 -4.57 -20.11
C GLN A 100 -4.78 -3.54 -19.65
N ARG A 101 -4.02 -3.84 -18.59
CA ARG A 101 -2.96 -2.95 -18.13
C ARG A 101 -1.86 -2.78 -19.18
N GLN A 102 -1.43 -3.85 -19.84
CA GLN A 102 -0.48 -3.80 -20.96
C GLN A 102 -0.99 -2.90 -22.08
N LYS A 103 -2.25 -3.09 -22.50
CA LYS A 103 -2.88 -2.23 -23.52
C LYS A 103 -2.86 -0.75 -23.12
N SER A 104 -3.20 -0.43 -21.87
CA SER A 104 -3.19 0.95 -21.36
C SER A 104 -1.79 1.58 -21.33
N ALA A 105 -0.75 0.75 -21.23
CA ALA A 105 0.64 1.17 -21.22
C ALA A 105 1.27 1.17 -22.63
N GLY A 106 0.49 0.91 -23.69
CA GLY A 106 1.00 0.81 -25.07
C GLY A 106 1.83 -0.44 -25.33
N LEU A 107 1.69 -1.48 -24.49
CA LEU A 107 2.38 -2.76 -24.62
C LEU A 107 1.50 -3.80 -25.32
N SER A 108 2.13 -4.86 -25.83
CA SER A 108 1.42 -6.04 -26.35
C SER A 108 0.53 -6.66 -25.26
N PRO A 109 -0.80 -6.76 -25.47
CA PRO A 109 -1.75 -7.18 -24.43
C PRO A 109 -1.82 -8.71 -24.30
N SER A 110 -0.68 -9.36 -24.08
CA SER A 110 -0.53 -10.81 -24.04
C SER A 110 -1.18 -11.47 -22.80
N GLY A 111 -1.36 -10.72 -21.72
CA GLY A 111 -1.77 -11.26 -20.42
C GLY A 111 -0.67 -12.05 -19.70
N ILE A 112 0.56 -12.03 -20.22
CA ILE A 112 1.73 -12.69 -19.64
C ILE A 112 2.62 -11.62 -19.00
N LEU A 113 3.09 -11.85 -17.77
CA LEU A 113 4.03 -10.94 -17.13
C LEU A 113 5.45 -11.16 -17.67
N ASP A 114 5.77 -10.45 -18.75
CA ASP A 114 7.10 -10.39 -19.32
C ASP A 114 7.98 -9.27 -18.71
N GLU A 115 9.24 -9.21 -19.15
CA GLU A 115 10.20 -8.23 -18.65
C GLU A 115 9.77 -6.78 -18.92
N GLN A 116 9.23 -6.49 -20.10
CA GLN A 116 8.82 -5.13 -20.45
C GLN A 116 7.64 -4.67 -19.58
N THR A 117 6.67 -5.56 -19.36
CA THR A 117 5.53 -5.32 -18.48
C THR A 117 6.00 -5.11 -17.04
N PHE A 118 6.89 -5.95 -16.53
CA PHE A 118 7.42 -5.77 -15.17
C PHE A 118 8.22 -4.47 -15.01
N ARG A 119 9.04 -4.10 -16.00
CA ARG A 119 9.76 -2.82 -16.00
C ARG A 119 8.80 -1.63 -15.96
N SER A 120 7.65 -1.72 -16.63
CA SER A 120 6.61 -0.68 -16.55
C SER A 120 6.04 -0.54 -15.13
N PHE A 121 5.78 -1.65 -14.44
CA PHE A 121 5.30 -1.62 -13.04
C PHE A 121 6.34 -1.03 -12.10
N VAL A 122 7.61 -1.41 -12.26
CA VAL A 122 8.70 -0.84 -11.48
C VAL A 122 8.79 0.67 -11.69
N ALA A 123 8.65 1.14 -12.94
CA ALA A 123 8.65 2.57 -13.22
C ALA A 123 7.49 3.28 -12.51
N ASP A 124 6.27 2.73 -12.57
CA ASP A 124 5.10 3.28 -11.87
C ASP A 124 5.31 3.30 -10.34
N TRP A 125 5.80 2.21 -9.75
CA TRP A 125 6.04 2.15 -8.30
C TRP A 125 7.10 3.16 -7.87
N GLN A 126 8.15 3.35 -8.67
CA GLN A 126 9.20 4.33 -8.38
C GLN A 126 8.72 5.78 -8.53
N THR A 127 7.90 6.10 -9.52
CA THR A 127 7.37 7.46 -9.71
C THR A 127 6.39 7.87 -8.61
N ASN A 128 5.72 6.88 -8.00
CA ASN A 128 4.82 7.08 -6.88
C ASN A 128 5.52 7.28 -5.53
N ARG A 129 6.84 7.09 -5.44
CA ARG A 129 7.61 7.25 -4.19
C ARG A 129 7.93 8.70 -3.84
N LEU A 130 8.54 8.89 -2.67
CA LEU A 130 8.96 10.19 -2.17
C LEU A 130 9.97 10.87 -3.11
N LYS A 131 9.51 11.98 -3.70
CA LYS A 131 10.29 12.82 -4.64
C LYS A 131 11.20 13.81 -3.92
N HIS A 132 10.68 14.51 -2.90
CA HIS A 132 11.43 15.49 -2.13
C HIS A 132 12.15 14.82 -0.96
N ARG A 133 13.48 14.73 -1.05
CA ARG A 133 14.34 14.00 -0.10
C ARG A 133 15.23 14.91 0.75
N SER A 134 14.81 16.14 0.98
CA SER A 134 15.48 17.05 1.90
C SER A 134 15.49 16.42 3.30
N PRO A 135 16.63 16.43 4.02
CA PRO A 135 16.66 15.99 5.41
C PRO A 135 15.69 16.81 6.26
N ALA A 136 15.03 16.15 7.22
CA ALA A 136 14.11 16.84 8.13
C ALA A 136 14.87 17.80 9.06
N THR A 137 14.22 18.90 9.41
CA THR A 137 14.67 19.78 10.50
C THR A 137 14.21 19.25 11.86
N ALA A 138 14.79 19.77 12.94
CA ALA A 138 14.43 19.34 14.30
C ALA A 138 12.96 19.67 14.65
N GLU A 139 12.41 20.73 14.07
CA GLU A 139 11.04 21.21 14.29
C GLU A 139 9.99 20.32 13.60
N GLU A 140 10.37 19.69 12.48
CA GLU A 140 9.54 18.75 11.71
C GLU A 140 9.46 17.38 12.39
N LEU A 141 10.45 17.04 13.22
CA LEU A 141 10.52 15.76 13.91
C LEU A 141 9.79 15.76 15.25
N VAL A 142 9.17 14.62 15.56
CA VAL A 142 8.57 14.31 16.86
C VAL A 142 9.13 13.01 17.39
N GLY A 143 9.19 12.86 18.71
CA GLY A 143 9.56 11.60 19.34
C GLY A 143 8.38 10.62 19.31
N GLY A 144 8.53 9.51 18.58
CA GLY A 144 7.51 8.45 18.56
C GLY A 144 7.47 7.67 19.88
N LEU A 145 6.29 7.20 20.28
CA LEU A 145 6.09 6.47 21.53
C LEU A 145 6.87 5.14 21.53
N PRO A 146 7.54 4.75 22.62
CA PRO A 146 8.26 3.46 22.71
C PRO A 146 7.40 2.26 22.32
N ALA A 147 6.11 2.28 22.70
CA ALA A 147 5.16 1.22 22.39
C ALA A 147 4.87 1.06 20.89
N ASP A 148 5.14 2.05 20.05
CA ASP A 148 4.95 1.96 18.60
C ASP A 148 6.17 1.36 17.88
N PHE A 149 7.30 1.18 18.58
CA PHE A 149 8.52 0.63 18.01
C PHE A 149 8.66 -0.86 18.30
N TYR A 150 9.28 -1.57 17.36
CA TYR A 150 9.55 -3.00 17.48
C TYR A 150 10.57 -3.30 18.59
N ASP A 151 11.49 -2.36 18.82
CA ASP A 151 12.36 -2.30 19.99
C ASP A 151 12.00 -1.06 20.82
N PRO A 152 11.21 -1.21 21.90
CA PRO A 152 10.83 -0.11 22.77
C PRO A 152 12.02 0.53 23.52
N GLY A 153 13.13 -0.20 23.68
CA GLY A 153 14.34 0.28 24.35
C GLY A 153 15.20 1.20 23.49
N ARG A 154 14.85 1.37 22.21
CA ARG A 154 15.55 2.27 21.29
C ARG A 154 15.56 3.71 21.82
N SER A 155 16.71 4.38 21.70
CA SER A 155 16.90 5.74 22.21
C SER A 155 15.89 6.74 21.60
N PRO A 156 15.53 7.81 22.32
CA PRO A 156 14.58 8.82 21.82
C PRO A 156 14.95 9.38 20.45
N GLU A 157 16.24 9.59 20.18
CA GLU A 157 16.76 10.16 18.92
C GLU A 157 16.51 9.20 17.75
N LEU A 158 16.64 7.90 17.98
CA LEU A 158 16.37 6.86 16.97
C LEU A 158 14.89 6.51 16.84
N ARG A 159 14.03 7.12 17.66
CA ARG A 159 12.57 7.04 17.58
C ARG A 159 11.94 8.30 16.96
N GLN A 160 12.75 9.23 16.45
CA GLN A 160 12.23 10.41 15.78
C GLN A 160 11.53 10.04 14.46
N ILE A 161 10.45 10.74 14.16
CA ILE A 161 9.62 10.57 12.96
C ILE A 161 9.14 11.97 12.55
N GLU A 162 8.98 12.23 11.24
CA GLU A 162 8.33 13.46 10.79
C GLU A 162 6.87 13.50 11.28
N ARG A 163 6.41 14.67 11.71
CA ARG A 163 5.14 14.86 12.42
C ARG A 163 3.93 14.31 11.68
N GLU A 164 3.77 14.67 10.41
CA GLU A 164 2.63 14.23 9.60
C GLU A 164 2.72 12.75 9.25
N THR A 165 3.92 12.26 9.00
CA THR A 165 4.20 10.83 8.80
C THR A 165 3.77 10.02 10.02
N TYR A 166 4.08 10.50 11.23
CA TYR A 166 3.68 9.80 12.45
C TYR A 166 2.16 9.83 12.66
N ALA A 167 1.51 10.97 12.42
CA ALA A 167 0.06 11.08 12.48
C ALA A 167 -0.64 10.16 11.45
N ALA A 168 -0.12 10.08 10.22
CA ALA A 168 -0.60 9.17 9.19
C ALA A 168 -0.39 7.70 9.58
N TYR A 169 0.77 7.36 10.14
CA TYR A 169 1.07 6.02 10.66
C TYR A 169 0.05 5.60 11.73
N LYS A 170 -0.26 6.48 12.70
CA LYS A 170 -1.23 6.17 13.76
C LYS A 170 -2.63 5.91 13.19
N ARG A 171 -3.08 6.69 12.18
CA ARG A 171 -4.35 6.45 11.48
C ARG A 171 -4.36 5.12 10.73
N MET A 172 -3.28 4.80 10.03
CA MET A 172 -3.12 3.52 9.33
C MET A 172 -3.17 2.33 10.29
N VAL A 173 -2.47 2.42 11.41
CA VAL A 173 -2.46 1.38 12.45
C VAL A 173 -3.83 1.20 13.09
N ALA A 174 -4.53 2.29 13.41
CA ALA A 174 -5.88 2.22 13.97
C ALA A 174 -6.87 1.53 13.00
N ALA A 175 -6.78 1.83 11.70
CA ALA A 175 -7.60 1.16 10.69
C ALA A 175 -7.28 -0.34 10.55
N ALA A 176 -6.00 -0.70 10.57
CA ALA A 176 -5.59 -2.11 10.56
C ALA A 176 -6.07 -2.84 11.82
N ALA A 177 -5.95 -2.22 13.01
CA ALA A 177 -6.43 -2.79 14.27
C ALA A 177 -7.96 -2.98 14.32
N ALA A 178 -8.70 -2.14 13.59
CA ALA A 178 -10.14 -2.29 13.44
C ALA A 178 -10.54 -3.44 12.50
N ASP A 179 -9.67 -3.81 11.55
CA ASP A 179 -9.90 -4.91 10.61
C ASP A 179 -9.73 -6.28 11.31
N LYS A 180 -10.86 -6.92 11.60
CA LYS A 180 -10.90 -8.21 12.29
C LYS A 180 -10.27 -9.34 11.50
N SER A 181 -10.12 -9.22 10.18
CA SER A 181 -9.45 -10.24 9.36
C SER A 181 -7.96 -10.38 9.67
N LEU A 182 -7.33 -9.33 10.23
CA LEU A 182 -5.90 -9.33 10.57
C LEU A 182 -5.60 -9.99 11.91
N ASN A 183 -6.60 -10.18 12.77
CA ASN A 183 -6.45 -10.76 14.11
C ASN A 183 -5.33 -10.07 14.95
N LEU A 184 -5.19 -8.74 14.79
CA LEU A 184 -4.22 -7.96 15.55
C LEU A 184 -4.66 -7.82 17.00
N LYS A 185 -3.71 -7.94 17.93
CA LYS A 185 -3.97 -7.65 19.34
C LYS A 185 -3.99 -6.15 19.55
N ALA A 186 -5.17 -5.61 19.85
CA ALA A 186 -5.37 -4.19 20.09
C ALA A 186 -5.99 -3.94 21.47
N ASN A 187 -5.70 -2.77 22.03
CA ASN A 187 -6.30 -2.23 23.23
C ASN A 187 -7.70 -1.67 22.92
N PRO A 188 -8.55 -1.42 23.94
CA PRO A 188 -9.89 -0.86 23.73
C PRO A 188 -9.94 0.51 23.03
N ASP A 189 -8.84 1.27 23.09
CA ASP A 189 -8.69 2.58 22.42
C ASP A 189 -8.26 2.48 20.95
N GLY A 190 -8.11 1.25 20.42
CA GLY A 190 -7.70 0.99 19.04
C GLY A 190 -6.18 1.01 18.80
N ALA A 191 -5.36 1.25 19.82
CA ALA A 191 -3.91 1.11 19.71
C ALA A 191 -3.48 -0.36 19.75
N LEU A 192 -2.33 -0.70 19.16
CA LEU A 192 -1.79 -2.06 19.24
C LEU A 192 -1.35 -2.38 20.67
N ALA A 193 -1.67 -3.59 21.13
CA ALA A 193 -1.22 -4.10 22.41
C ALA A 193 0.32 -4.13 22.48
N ALA A 194 0.88 -4.13 23.70
CA ALA A 194 2.33 -4.12 23.91
C ALA A 194 3.03 -5.37 23.36
N ASN A 195 2.33 -6.52 23.33
CA ASN A 195 2.85 -7.78 22.79
C ASN A 195 2.47 -8.03 21.32
N GLU A 196 1.80 -7.09 20.66
CA GLU A 196 1.60 -7.11 19.22
C GLU A 196 2.87 -6.63 18.53
N ARG A 197 3.37 -7.39 17.56
CA ARG A 197 4.61 -7.05 16.84
C ARG A 197 4.31 -6.49 15.45
N PHE A 198 3.24 -6.94 14.82
CA PHE A 198 2.87 -6.45 13.49
C PHE A 198 2.63 -4.94 13.52
N LEU A 199 3.00 -4.28 12.42
CA LEU A 199 2.90 -2.85 12.22
C LEU A 199 3.75 -1.99 13.16
N LYS A 200 4.57 -2.56 14.07
CA LYS A 200 5.53 -1.80 14.87
C LYS A 200 6.66 -1.26 13.99
N ILE A 201 7.16 -0.08 14.32
CA ILE A 201 8.24 0.60 13.59
C ILE A 201 9.58 -0.04 13.97
N VAL A 202 10.26 -0.63 12.99
CA VAL A 202 11.62 -1.15 13.13
C VAL A 202 12.64 -0.02 12.97
N SER A 203 12.37 0.94 12.08
CA SER A 203 13.23 2.10 11.84
C SER A 203 12.45 3.27 11.25
N SER A 204 12.85 4.50 11.60
CA SER A 204 12.22 5.74 11.14
C SER A 204 13.28 6.77 10.72
N HIS A 205 13.29 8.00 11.26
CA HIS A 205 14.33 8.99 10.98
C HIS A 205 15.72 8.45 11.30
N ARG A 206 16.67 8.71 10.41
CA ARG A 206 18.10 8.47 10.63
C ARG A 206 18.87 9.71 10.26
N SER A 207 19.71 10.23 11.15
CA SER A 207 20.63 11.32 10.78
C SER A 207 21.73 10.81 9.86
N LYS A 208 22.39 11.72 9.14
CA LYS A 208 23.54 11.38 8.29
C LYS A 208 24.69 10.81 9.13
N GLU A 209 24.88 11.33 10.33
CA GLU A 209 25.92 10.93 11.27
C GLU A 209 25.69 9.49 11.73
N TYR A 210 24.45 9.17 12.13
CA TYR A 210 24.10 7.81 12.52
C TYR A 210 24.22 6.83 11.34
N GLN A 211 23.80 7.26 10.13
CA GLN A 211 24.00 6.46 8.93
C GLN A 211 25.49 6.18 8.67
N ASN A 212 26.37 7.16 8.87
CA ASN A 212 27.82 6.97 8.74
C ASN A 212 28.38 5.98 9.75
N GLN A 213 27.90 6.01 11.00
CA GLN A 213 28.28 5.05 12.04
C GLN A 213 27.89 3.61 11.67
N LEU A 214 26.66 3.41 11.17
CA LEU A 214 26.21 2.09 10.70
C LEU A 214 27.08 1.55 9.56
N ARG A 215 27.53 2.42 8.65
CA ARG A 215 28.44 2.03 7.56
C ARG A 215 29.79 1.59 8.08
N ALA A 216 30.38 2.38 8.98
CA ALA A 216 31.67 2.05 9.58
C ALA A 216 31.63 0.72 10.33
N ALA A 217 30.53 0.43 11.01
CA ALA A 217 30.32 -0.83 11.73
C ALA A 217 30.00 -2.03 10.81
N SER A 218 29.59 -1.81 9.56
CA SER A 218 29.18 -2.88 8.64
C SER A 218 29.56 -2.58 7.18
N PRO A 219 30.87 -2.52 6.87
CA PRO A 219 31.38 -2.04 5.58
C PRO A 219 30.97 -2.92 4.38
N ASN A 220 30.66 -4.20 4.63
CA ASN A 220 30.27 -5.16 3.59
C ASN A 220 28.74 -5.34 3.46
N SER A 221 27.94 -4.56 4.21
CA SER A 221 26.48 -4.67 4.12
C SER A 221 25.94 -3.86 2.92
N GLY A 222 25.07 -4.47 2.10
CA GLY A 222 24.40 -3.75 0.99
C GLY A 222 23.59 -2.53 1.47
N ARG A 223 23.15 -2.55 2.74
CA ARG A 223 22.49 -1.45 3.45
C ARG A 223 23.41 -0.23 3.66
N ALA A 224 24.72 -0.45 3.73
CA ALA A 224 25.74 0.60 3.85
C ALA A 224 26.09 1.24 2.48
N ALA A 225 25.95 0.51 1.38
CA ALA A 225 26.39 0.97 0.06
C ALA A 225 25.37 1.85 -0.69
N LEU A 226 24.05 1.66 -0.49
CA LEU A 226 23.02 2.28 -1.35
C LEU A 226 22.45 3.61 -0.86
N ALA A 227 22.76 4.03 0.38
CA ALA A 227 22.17 5.21 1.01
C ALA A 227 23.22 6.31 1.28
N VAL A 228 24.07 6.62 0.29
CA VAL A 228 25.22 7.53 0.49
C VAL A 228 24.78 8.96 0.80
N ASN A 229 23.75 9.49 0.12
CA ASN A 229 23.33 10.90 0.28
C ASN A 229 21.81 11.17 0.28
N PHE A 230 20.97 10.22 -0.17
CA PHE A 230 19.54 10.45 -0.42
C PHE A 230 18.64 9.35 0.16
N SER A 231 18.98 8.86 1.36
CA SER A 231 18.11 7.91 2.06
C SER A 231 16.76 8.57 2.35
N PRO A 232 15.63 7.95 1.99
CA PRO A 232 14.31 8.42 2.39
C PRO A 232 14.18 8.61 3.92
N HIS A 233 14.92 7.84 4.73
CA HIS A 233 14.91 7.99 6.18
C HIS A 233 15.47 9.32 6.68
N PHE A 234 16.28 10.03 5.89
CA PHE A 234 16.78 11.36 6.28
C PHE A 234 15.65 12.38 6.40
N THR A 235 14.54 12.14 5.70
CA THR A 235 13.37 13.03 5.72
C THR A 235 12.47 12.80 6.93
N GLY A 236 12.69 11.74 7.71
CA GLY A 236 11.73 11.29 8.73
C GLY A 236 10.41 10.73 8.18
N ARG A 237 10.22 10.71 6.84
CA ARG A 237 8.99 10.26 6.15
C ARG A 237 9.03 8.80 5.69
N ALA A 238 10.14 8.11 5.91
CA ALA A 238 10.27 6.68 5.59
C ALA A 238 10.27 5.84 6.87
N LEU A 239 9.45 4.80 6.86
CA LEU A 239 9.28 3.85 7.96
C LEU A 239 9.61 2.45 7.48
N ASP A 240 10.48 1.77 8.21
CA ASP A 240 10.59 0.31 8.14
C ASP A 240 9.59 -0.26 9.15
N ILE A 241 8.54 -0.91 8.66
CA ILE A 241 7.41 -1.44 9.44
C ILE A 241 7.52 -2.97 9.51
N TYR A 242 7.32 -3.55 10.69
CA TYR A 242 7.33 -5.00 10.84
C TYR A 242 6.09 -5.65 10.21
N VAL A 243 6.34 -6.47 9.19
CA VAL A 243 5.31 -7.21 8.43
C VAL A 243 5.51 -8.73 8.53
N GLY A 244 6.26 -9.21 9.52
CA GLY A 244 6.60 -10.62 9.70
C GLY A 244 8.03 -10.97 9.26
N GLY A 245 8.38 -12.25 9.41
CA GLY A 245 9.71 -12.77 9.10
C GLY A 245 10.81 -12.15 9.98
N GLU A 246 12.03 -12.18 9.46
CA GLU A 246 13.17 -11.45 9.97
C GLU A 246 13.04 -9.96 9.61
N PRO A 247 13.09 -9.03 10.59
CA PRO A 247 13.02 -7.61 10.31
C PRO A 247 14.11 -7.20 9.32
N VAL A 248 13.70 -6.44 8.30
CA VAL A 248 14.58 -5.67 7.43
C VAL A 248 15.73 -6.45 6.74
N SER A 249 15.50 -7.75 6.50
CA SER A 249 16.40 -8.67 5.80
C SER A 249 15.99 -8.83 4.34
N THR A 250 16.93 -8.63 3.41
CA THR A 250 16.68 -8.66 1.95
C THR A 250 16.73 -10.06 1.34
N GLU A 251 16.94 -11.10 2.15
CA GLU A 251 16.95 -12.49 1.68
C GLU A 251 15.61 -12.86 1.01
N ASP A 252 15.68 -13.52 -0.14
CA ASP A 252 14.49 -13.83 -0.96
C ASP A 252 13.46 -14.66 -0.18
N ASN A 253 13.92 -15.65 0.59
CA ASN A 253 13.06 -16.47 1.44
C ASN A 253 12.36 -15.65 2.54
N ASN A 254 13.06 -14.64 3.10
CA ASN A 254 12.46 -13.74 4.07
C ASN A 254 11.38 -12.84 3.44
N ARG A 255 11.69 -12.28 2.26
CA ARG A 255 10.72 -11.46 1.51
C ARG A 255 9.50 -12.27 1.10
N LEU A 256 9.69 -13.52 0.64
CA LEU A 256 8.59 -14.45 0.38
C LEU A 256 7.74 -14.71 1.63
N ALA A 257 8.34 -14.90 2.80
CA ALA A 257 7.59 -15.06 4.04
C ALA A 257 6.78 -13.80 4.39
N GLN A 258 7.39 -12.62 4.24
CA GLN A 258 6.75 -11.33 4.53
C GLN A 258 5.56 -11.04 3.63
N ILE A 259 5.70 -11.26 2.31
CA ILE A 259 4.63 -10.94 1.36
C ILE A 259 3.39 -11.83 1.49
N ASN A 260 3.55 -13.00 2.11
CA ASN A 260 2.47 -13.94 2.38
C ASN A 260 1.72 -13.64 3.69
N THR A 261 2.16 -12.66 4.48
CA THR A 261 1.43 -12.29 5.70
C THR A 261 0.15 -11.50 5.37
N PRO A 262 -0.96 -11.72 6.11
CA PRO A 262 -2.17 -10.91 5.97
C PRO A 262 -1.91 -9.41 6.16
N VAL A 263 -0.99 -9.06 7.07
CA VAL A 263 -0.63 -7.67 7.36
C VAL A 263 0.05 -6.98 6.17
N TYR A 264 1.00 -7.64 5.51
CA TYR A 264 1.62 -7.07 4.31
C TYR A 264 0.59 -6.86 3.19
N GLN A 265 -0.25 -7.87 2.93
CA GLN A 265 -1.27 -7.78 1.89
C GLN A 265 -2.28 -6.66 2.18
N TRP A 266 -2.65 -6.47 3.45
CA TRP A 266 -3.49 -5.35 3.87
C TRP A 266 -2.81 -4.00 3.65
N LEU A 267 -1.51 -3.87 3.96
CA LEU A 267 -0.77 -2.63 3.68
C LEU A 267 -0.72 -2.33 2.19
N VAL A 268 -0.46 -3.33 1.34
CA VAL A 268 -0.45 -3.15 -0.12
C VAL A 268 -1.78 -2.57 -0.62
N LYS A 269 -2.90 -3.07 -0.10
CA LYS A 269 -4.25 -2.63 -0.50
C LYS A 269 -4.65 -1.27 0.10
N ASN A 270 -4.25 -0.99 1.34
CA ASN A 270 -4.84 0.11 2.13
C ASN A 270 -3.88 1.25 2.44
N ALA A 271 -2.56 1.03 2.53
CA ALA A 271 -1.62 2.04 3.01
C ALA A 271 -1.63 3.32 2.16
N ALA A 272 -1.99 3.18 0.88
CA ALA A 272 -2.09 4.30 -0.04
C ALA A 272 -3.10 5.38 0.38
N GLN A 273 -4.20 4.99 1.03
CA GLN A 273 -5.25 5.91 1.51
C GLN A 273 -4.78 6.75 2.72
N PHE A 274 -3.71 6.31 3.39
CA PHE A 274 -3.04 7.05 4.46
C PHE A 274 -1.81 7.81 3.96
N GLY A 275 -1.58 7.85 2.65
CA GLY A 275 -0.46 8.56 2.04
C GLY A 275 0.86 7.79 2.03
N PHE A 276 0.86 6.49 2.34
CA PHE A 276 2.08 5.66 2.26
C PHE A 276 2.22 4.99 0.89
N ARG A 277 3.46 4.82 0.44
CA ARG A 277 3.82 4.12 -0.79
C ARG A 277 4.97 3.13 -0.51
N PRO A 278 4.89 1.89 -1.00
CA PRO A 278 5.91 0.89 -0.73
C PRO A 278 7.17 1.15 -1.56
N TYR A 279 8.33 0.83 -1.00
CA TYR A 279 9.49 0.52 -1.82
C TYR A 279 9.41 -0.95 -2.26
N PHE A 280 9.07 -1.17 -3.53
CA PHE A 280 8.69 -2.49 -4.07
C PHE A 280 9.68 -3.64 -3.77
N TYR A 281 10.97 -3.35 -3.56
CA TYR A 281 11.99 -4.37 -3.29
C TYR A 281 12.01 -4.83 -1.82
N GLU A 282 11.55 -3.99 -0.91
CA GLU A 282 11.64 -4.16 0.54
C GLU A 282 10.23 -4.13 1.17
N PRO A 283 9.60 -5.29 1.46
CA PRO A 283 8.22 -5.36 1.96
C PRO A 283 7.93 -4.55 3.23
N TRP A 284 8.97 -4.29 4.03
CA TRP A 284 8.88 -3.49 5.25
C TRP A 284 8.98 -1.98 5.01
N HIS A 285 9.46 -1.50 3.86
CA HIS A 285 9.83 -0.10 3.69
C HIS A 285 8.71 0.72 3.03
N TRP A 286 8.18 1.69 3.77
CA TRP A 286 7.05 2.51 3.36
C TRP A 286 7.37 4.00 3.49
N GLU A 287 7.07 4.76 2.46
CA GLU A 287 7.34 6.19 2.38
C GLU A 287 6.04 6.98 2.41
N TYR A 288 5.93 7.92 3.34
CA TYR A 288 4.81 8.87 3.39
C TYR A 288 5.01 9.96 2.33
N VAL A 289 4.15 10.00 1.33
CA VAL A 289 4.18 10.97 0.23
C VAL A 289 3.19 12.13 0.42
N GLY A 290 2.35 12.10 1.46
CA GLY A 290 1.31 13.09 1.76
C GLY A 290 -0.10 12.55 1.55
N ALA A 291 -1.10 13.18 2.17
CA ALA A 291 -2.51 12.79 2.04
C ALA A 291 -3.08 13.04 0.62
N ASN A 292 -2.47 13.95 -0.14
CA ASN A 292 -2.93 14.35 -1.47
C ASN A 292 -2.14 13.68 -2.60
N GLY A 293 -2.18 12.35 -2.65
CA GLY A 293 -1.79 11.61 -3.86
C GLY A 293 -2.71 11.85 -5.07
N GLN A 294 -3.76 12.66 -4.91
CA GLN A 294 -4.50 13.28 -6.02
C GLN A 294 -3.78 14.56 -6.44
N ILE A 295 -3.02 14.42 -7.52
CA ILE A 295 -2.67 15.44 -8.51
C ILE A 295 -3.23 16.86 -8.23
N ASP A 296 -2.35 17.78 -7.84
CA ASP A 296 -2.53 19.21 -8.12
C ASP A 296 -2.44 19.42 -9.65
N LEU A 297 -3.58 19.24 -10.33
CA LEU A 297 -3.80 19.71 -11.71
C LEU A 297 -4.89 20.78 -11.69
N ILE A 298 -4.76 21.78 -10.82
CA ILE A 298 -5.33 23.10 -11.08
C ILE A 298 -4.40 24.14 -10.45
N THR A 299 -3.50 24.70 -11.26
CA THR A 299 -3.10 26.09 -11.12
C THR A 299 -2.69 26.62 -12.49
N GLU A 300 -3.55 27.51 -12.98
CA GLU A 300 -3.44 28.50 -14.09
C GLU A 300 -3.24 27.98 -15.52
#